data_AF-A0A3N5L775-F1
#
_entry.id   AF-A0A3N5L775-F1
#
_cell.length_a   1.000
_cell.length_b   1.000
_cell.length_c   1.000
_cell.angle_alpha   90.00
_cell.angle_beta   90.00
_cell.angle_gamma   90.00
#
_symmetry.space_group_name_H-M   'P 1'
#
loop_
_entity.id
_entity.type
_entity.pdbx_description
1 polymer ?
#
loop_
_entity_poly.entity_id
_entity_poly.type
_entity_poly.pdbx_seq_one_letter_code
_entity_poly.pdbx_strand_id
1 'polypeptide(L)'
;MQKHRVIPPSYHFRRSKDDGFIEVLNEGFYVMAEYSERTGEVKWQRVVLASQRERIEEWLGEHYPIQTRTQLEARRRVAAHLNSAAGRSASGKSPQGPG
;
A
#
# COMPACT_ATOMS: atom_id res chain seq x y z
N MET A 1 -39.40 -6.53 16.43
CA MET A 1 -37.93 -6.68 16.45
C MET A 1 -37.38 -6.06 15.16
N GLN A 2 -36.77 -4.87 15.24
CA GLN A 2 -36.14 -4.26 14.07
C GLN A 2 -34.88 -5.06 13.72
N LYS A 3 -34.81 -5.57 12.49
CA LYS A 3 -33.57 -6.13 11.94
C LYS A 3 -32.62 -4.96 11.75
N HIS A 4 -31.77 -4.69 12.75
CA HIS A 4 -30.63 -3.81 12.55
C HIS A 4 -29.82 -4.39 11.39
N ARG A 5 -29.97 -3.77 10.22
CA ARG A 5 -29.11 -3.99 9.08
C ARG A 5 -27.76 -3.48 9.57
N VAL A 6 -26.93 -4.39 10.09
CA VAL A 6 -25.54 -4.12 10.41
C VAL A 6 -24.92 -3.74 9.07
N ILE A 7 -24.83 -2.44 8.82
CA ILE A 7 -24.00 -1.92 7.73
C ILE A 7 -22.63 -2.54 8.01
N PRO A 8 -22.08 -3.36 7.09
CA PRO A 8 -20.73 -3.87 7.28
C PRO A 8 -19.85 -2.66 7.59
N PRO A 9 -18.95 -2.73 8.59
CA PRO A 9 -18.04 -1.63 8.84
C PRO A 9 -17.40 -1.27 7.51
N SER A 10 -17.52 -0.02 7.08
CA SER A 10 -16.88 0.44 5.86
C SER A 10 -15.38 0.44 6.13
N TYR A 11 -14.70 -0.64 5.74
CA TYR A 11 -13.26 -0.74 5.86
C TYR A 11 -12.61 0.09 4.76
N HIS A 12 -11.56 0.81 5.12
CA HIS A 12 -10.72 1.54 4.19
C HIS A 12 -9.37 0.84 4.05
N PHE A 13 -8.80 0.91 2.86
CA PHE A 13 -7.53 0.25 2.53
C PHE A 13 -6.57 1.27 1.99
N ARG A 14 -5.35 1.32 2.55
CA ARG A 14 -4.34 2.28 2.11
C ARG A 14 -2.96 1.65 2.19
N ARG A 15 -2.10 1.94 1.22
CA ARG A 15 -0.67 1.63 1.30
C ARG A 15 -0.04 2.39 2.46
N SER A 16 0.63 1.65 3.34
CA SER A 16 1.44 2.22 4.41
C SER A 16 2.61 3.02 3.82
N LYS A 17 3.21 3.89 4.64
CA LYS A 17 4.45 4.60 4.26
C LYS A 17 5.62 3.64 4.05
N ASP A 18 5.60 2.51 4.73
CA ASP A 18 6.55 1.42 4.54
C ASP A 18 6.09 0.59 3.34
N ASP A 19 6.88 0.66 2.27
CA ASP A 19 6.60 -0.01 1.01
C ASP A 19 6.25 -1.50 1.20
N GLY A 20 5.13 -1.92 0.62
CA GLY A 20 4.71 -3.32 0.58
C GLY A 20 3.76 -3.77 1.70
N PHE A 21 3.21 -2.82 2.48
CA PHE A 21 2.12 -3.09 3.42
C PHE A 21 0.85 -2.31 3.08
N ILE A 22 -0.31 -2.94 3.26
CA ILE A 22 -1.63 -2.33 3.20
C ILE A 22 -2.22 -2.27 4.61
N GLU A 23 -2.56 -1.07 5.06
CA GLU A 23 -3.32 -0.83 6.28
C GLU A 23 -4.81 -1.09 5.99
N VAL A 24 -5.44 -1.94 6.81
CA VAL A 24 -6.89 -2.12 6.88
C VAL A 24 -7.42 -1.25 8.01
N LEU A 25 -8.25 -0.27 7.68
CA LEU A 25 -8.74 0.75 8.60
C LEU A 25 -10.25 0.57 8.79
N ASN A 26 -10.76 0.80 10.01
CA ASN A 26 -12.21 0.91 10.21
C ASN A 26 -12.73 2.31 9.83
N GLU A 27 -14.02 2.56 10.05
CA GLU A 27 -14.68 3.84 9.76
C GLU A 27 -14.08 5.03 10.52
N GLY A 28 -13.52 4.77 11.71
CA GLY A 28 -12.80 5.76 12.51
C GLY A 28 -11.35 5.96 12.09
N PHE A 29 -10.90 5.37 10.97
CA PHE A 29 -9.52 5.37 10.50
C PHE A 29 -8.52 4.77 11.50
N TYR A 30 -8.96 3.83 12.33
CA TYR A 30 -8.08 3.04 13.18
C TYR A 30 -7.59 1.79 12.45
N VAL A 31 -6.30 1.48 12.59
CA VAL A 31 -5.70 0.28 12.01
C VAL A 31 -6.25 -0.96 12.70
N MET A 32 -6.83 -1.85 11.90
CA MET A 32 -7.40 -3.13 12.31
C MET A 32 -6.46 -4.28 11.97
N ALA A 33 -5.78 -4.18 10.82
CA ALA A 33 -4.82 -5.16 10.35
C ALA A 33 -3.80 -4.54 9.38
N GLU A 34 -2.71 -5.27 9.17
CA GLU A 34 -1.74 -5.02 8.12
C GLU A 34 -1.64 -6.22 7.19
N TYR A 35 -1.74 -6.00 5.88
CA TYR A 35 -1.54 -7.01 4.86
C TYR A 35 -0.19 -6.82 4.18
N SER A 36 0.59 -7.88 4.02
CA SER A 36 1.85 -7.82 3.27
C SER A 36 1.62 -8.11 1.79
N GLU A 37 1.86 -7.14 0.92
CA GLU A 37 1.89 -7.35 -0.54
C GLU A 37 3.05 -8.30 -0.95
N ARG A 38 3.95 -8.66 -0.04
CA ARG A 38 5.08 -9.58 -0.32
C ARG A 38 4.76 -11.04 -0.03
N THR A 39 4.01 -11.31 1.04
CA THR A 39 3.73 -12.68 1.50
C THR A 39 2.27 -13.07 1.38
N GLY A 40 1.36 -12.10 1.26
CA GLY A 40 -0.08 -12.32 1.32
C GLY A 40 -0.60 -12.50 2.75
N GLU A 41 0.24 -12.39 3.77
CA GLU A 41 -0.18 -12.57 5.17
C GLU A 41 -0.90 -11.32 5.69
N VAL A 42 -2.01 -11.54 6.42
CA VAL A 42 -2.70 -10.50 7.20
C VAL A 42 -2.37 -10.65 8.68
N LYS A 43 -1.88 -9.57 9.29
CA LYS A 43 -1.63 -9.46 10.73
C LYS A 43 -2.71 -8.61 11.38
N TRP A 44 -3.65 -9.27 12.07
CA TRP A 44 -4.74 -8.61 12.79
C TRP A 44 -4.26 -8.00 14.11
N GLN A 45 -4.48 -6.69 14.29
CA GLN A 45 -4.17 -5.96 15.52
C GLN A 45 -5.39 -5.81 16.45
N ARG A 46 -6.59 -6.08 15.91
CA ARG A 46 -7.87 -5.97 16.60
C ARG A 46 -8.72 -7.22 16.33
N VAL A 47 -9.62 -7.50 17.28
CA VAL A 47 -10.59 -8.60 17.15
C VAL A 47 -11.72 -8.16 16.23
N VAL A 48 -12.07 -9.03 15.30
CA VAL A 48 -13.16 -8.89 14.35
C VAL A 48 -13.80 -10.26 14.13
N LEU A 49 -15.04 -10.28 13.66
CA LEU A 49 -15.76 -11.52 13.39
C LEU A 49 -15.05 -12.32 12.31
N ALA A 50 -15.01 -13.65 12.46
CA ALA A 50 -14.34 -14.54 11.51
C ALA A 50 -14.85 -14.35 10.06
N SER A 51 -16.16 -14.21 9.88
CA SER A 51 -16.77 -13.96 8.56
C SER A 51 -16.40 -12.61 7.95
N GLN A 52 -16.05 -11.62 8.77
CA GLN A 52 -15.53 -10.34 8.28
C GLN A 52 -14.06 -10.46 7.92
N ARG A 53 -13.26 -11.18 8.72
CA ARG A 53 -11.85 -11.45 8.42
C ARG A 53 -11.67 -12.11 7.07
N GLU A 54 -12.42 -13.19 6.83
CA GLU A 54 -12.36 -13.96 5.58
C GLU A 54 -12.64 -13.09 4.35
N ARG A 55 -13.72 -12.29 4.40
CA ARG A 55 -14.06 -11.35 3.30
C ARG A 55 -12.99 -10.29 3.06
N ILE A 56 -12.35 -9.80 4.12
CA ILE A 56 -11.29 -8.79 4.02
C ILE A 56 -10.03 -9.42 3.41
N GLU A 57 -9.66 -10.61 3.85
CA GLU A 57 -8.51 -11.37 3.34
C GLU A 57 -8.68 -11.71 1.85
N GLU A 58 -9.87 -12.16 1.44
CA GLU A 58 -10.21 -12.41 0.03
C GLU A 58 -10.09 -11.11 -0.80
N TRP A 59 -10.74 -10.03 -0.35
CA TRP A 59 -10.70 -8.74 -1.06
C TRP A 59 -9.27 -8.19 -1.19
N LEU A 60 -8.44 -8.35 -0.15
CA LEU A 60 -7.03 -7.95 -0.18
C LEU A 60 -6.23 -8.73 -1.23
N GLY A 61 -6.40 -10.05 -1.30
CA GLY A 61 -5.71 -10.89 -2.29
C GLY A 61 -6.09 -10.54 -3.73
N GLU A 62 -7.34 -10.16 -3.98
CA GLU A 62 -7.83 -9.74 -5.29
C GLU A 62 -7.29 -8.37 -5.71
N HIS A 63 -7.24 -7.40 -4.78
CA HIS A 63 -6.94 -5.99 -5.10
C HIS A 63 -5.46 -5.64 -4.94
N TYR A 64 -4.74 -6.38 -4.10
CA TYR A 64 -3.32 -6.20 -3.81
C TYR A 64 -2.58 -7.52 -4.01
N PRO A 65 -2.47 -8.01 -5.27
CA PRO A 65 -1.88 -9.31 -5.54
C PRO A 65 -0.42 -9.35 -5.05
N ILE A 66 -0.03 -10.52 -4.56
CA ILE A 66 1.31 -10.75 -4.02
C ILE A 66 2.35 -10.41 -5.09
N GLN A 67 3.15 -9.39 -4.82
CA GLN A 67 4.21 -8.96 -5.71
C GLN A 67 5.34 -9.97 -5.63
N THR A 68 5.52 -10.72 -6.72
CA THR A 68 6.66 -11.60 -6.85
C THR A 68 7.96 -10.79 -6.75
N ARG A 69 9.03 -11.41 -6.25
CA ARG A 69 10.34 -10.76 -6.11
C ARG A 69 10.80 -10.11 -7.42
N THR A 70 10.51 -10.75 -8.55
CA THR A 70 10.80 -10.23 -9.89
C THR A 70 10.03 -8.94 -10.21
N GLN A 71 8.75 -8.85 -9.85
CA GLN A 71 7.95 -7.63 -10.02
C GLN A 71 8.45 -6.48 -9.13
N LEU A 72 8.84 -6.79 -7.90
CA LEU A 72 9.39 -5.80 -6.98
C LEU A 72 10.73 -5.24 -7.50
N GLU A 73 11.60 -6.11 -8.00
CA GLU A 73 12.88 -5.72 -8.62
C GLU A 73 12.66 -4.86 -9.88
N ALA A 74 11.69 -5.21 -10.73
CA ALA A 74 11.32 -4.41 -11.89
C ALA A 74 10.80 -3.02 -11.50
N ARG A 75 9.88 -2.91 -10.53
CA ARG A 75 9.38 -1.61 -10.02
C ARG A 75 10.51 -0.75 -9.46
N ARG A 76 11.41 -1.33 -8.68
CA ARG A 76 12.55 -0.61 -8.10
C ARG A 76 13.50 -0.08 -9.18
N ARG A 77 13.77 -0.87 -10.22
CA ARG A 77 14.60 -0.42 -11.35
C ARG A 77 13.96 0.77 -12.08
N VAL A 78 12.65 0.73 -12.33
CA VAL A 78 11.92 1.83 -12.95
C VAL A 78 11.97 3.09 -12.07
N ALA A 79 11.71 2.96 -10.76
CA ALA A 79 11.77 4.09 -9.84
C ALA A 79 13.18 4.72 -9.76
N ALA A 80 14.22 3.90 -9.70
CA ALA A 80 15.61 4.37 -9.71
C ALA A 80 15.97 5.08 -11.04
N HIS A 81 15.47 4.57 -12.17
CA HIS A 81 15.66 5.21 -13.47
C HIS A 81 14.99 6.59 -13.55
N LEU A 82 13.75 6.71 -13.06
CA LEU A 82 13.03 8.00 -13.02
C LEU A 82 13.73 9.03 -12.12
N ASN A 83 14.19 8.61 -10.94
CA ASN A 83 14.88 9.52 -10.00
C ASN A 83 16.25 9.97 -10.54
N SER A 84 16.96 9.10 -11.26
CA SER A 84 18.24 9.47 -11.89
C SER A 84 18.09 10.38 -13.12
N ALA A 85 16.93 10.36 -13.79
CA ALA A 85 16.61 11.34 -14.84
C ALA A 85 16.32 12.74 -14.25
N ALA A 86 15.63 12.82 -13.11
CA ALA A 86 15.35 14.08 -12.44
C ALA A 86 16.62 14.79 -11.91
N GLY A 87 17.61 14.03 -11.43
CA GLY A 87 18.88 14.58 -10.93
C GLY A 87 19.81 15.16 -12.01
N ARG A 88 19.63 14.79 -13.30
CA ARG A 88 20.48 15.29 -14.39
C ARG A 88 20.10 16.68 -14.90
N SER A 89 18.91 17.18 -14.60
CA SER A 89 18.47 18.52 -15.04
C SER A 89 19.00 19.69 -14.20
N ALA A 90 19.64 19.44 -13.04
CA ALA A 90 20.08 20.50 -12.13
C ALA A 90 21.55 20.97 -12.34
N SER A 91 22.31 20.38 -13.27
CA SER A 91 23.70 20.79 -13.55
C SER A 91 23.82 21.46 -14.92
N GLY A 92 23.09 22.56 -15.10
CA GLY A 92 23.16 23.44 -16.27
C GLY A 92 24.01 24.69 -16.04
N LYS A 93 25.33 24.50 -15.98
CA LYS A 93 26.40 25.40 -16.47
C LYS A 93 26.15 26.94 -16.39
N SER A 94 26.74 27.61 -15.40
CA SER A 94 27.04 29.06 -15.48
C SER A 94 28.19 29.29 -16.47
N PRO A 95 28.05 30.15 -17.50
CA PRO A 95 29.18 30.56 -18.32
C PRO A 95 29.96 31.68 -17.60
N GLN A 96 31.25 31.45 -17.44
CA GLN A 96 32.23 32.48 -17.07
C GLN A 96 32.27 33.52 -18.20
N GLY A 97 32.07 34.79 -17.86
CA GLY A 97 32.27 35.90 -18.78
C GLY A 97 33.75 36.33 -18.81
N PRO A 98 34.31 36.70 -19.97
CA PRO A 98 35.51 37.53 -19.99
C PRO A 98 35.06 38.97 -19.62
N GLY A 99 35.75 39.69 -18.75
CA GLY A 99 37.12 40.14 -18.94
C GLY A 99 37.04 41.54 -19.52
#